data_AF-A0A961JI05-F1
#
_entry.id   AF-A0A961JI05-F1
#
_cell.length_a   1.000
_cell.length_b   1.000
_cell.length_c   1.000
_cell.angle_alpha   90.00
_cell.angle_beta   90.00
_cell.angle_gamma   90.00
#
_symmetry.space_group_name_H-M   'P 1'
#
loop_
_entity.id
_entity.type
_entity.pdbx_description
1 polymer ?
#
loop_
_entity_poly.entity_id
_entity_poly.type
_entity_poly.pdbx_seq_one_letter_code
_entity_poly.pdbx_strand_id
1 'polypeptide(L)'
;AGPNKDLRAVFSVHPEPFTVVARADAGIKDFKDLKGKRVNVGNPGSGQRATMDVVLNAMGKTDADFALASELKPAEQSAALGDNKVDAIIYTVGHPNGSIQEATSTVDAKLIPVTGPAIDKLVADNPYYAKAVIPGGLYKGTDADVETFGVKATFVTSADVPDDVVYTVVKAVFDNFDRFKGLHPAFANLKESEMISDGLSAPLHPGAEKYYKERGWIK
;
A
#
# COMPACT_ATOMS: atom_id res chain seq x y z
N ALA A 1 9.76 -5.37 17.68
CA ALA A 1 8.44 -6.05 17.76
C ALA A 1 7.43 -5.14 18.44
N GLY A 2 6.23 -5.01 17.88
CA GLY A 2 5.16 -4.12 18.33
C GLY A 2 4.42 -4.57 19.60
N PRO A 3 3.22 -4.00 19.88
CA PRO A 3 2.42 -4.32 21.07
C PRO A 3 1.83 -5.74 21.03
N ASN A 4 1.50 -6.27 19.85
CA ASN A 4 1.09 -7.66 19.68
C ASN A 4 2.32 -8.59 19.72
N LYS A 5 2.46 -9.35 20.81
CA LYS A 5 3.61 -10.26 21.02
C LYS A 5 3.48 -11.59 20.29
N ASP A 6 2.28 -11.95 19.87
CA ASP A 6 1.98 -13.22 19.21
C ASP A 6 2.03 -13.10 17.68
N LEU A 7 2.08 -11.88 17.14
CA LEU A 7 2.22 -11.68 15.70
C LEU A 7 3.53 -12.28 15.16
N ARG A 8 3.44 -13.02 14.07
CA ARG A 8 4.58 -13.57 13.33
C ARG A 8 4.50 -13.20 11.86
N ALA A 9 5.64 -12.80 11.30
CA ALA A 9 5.81 -12.63 9.86
C ALA A 9 6.00 -13.98 9.19
N VAL A 10 5.43 -14.13 7.98
CA VAL A 10 5.64 -15.31 7.14
C VAL A 10 6.49 -14.89 5.94
N PHE A 11 5.95 -14.04 5.05
CA PHE A 11 6.67 -13.40 3.94
C PHE A 11 6.01 -12.06 3.59
N SER A 12 6.73 -11.18 2.92
CA SER A 12 6.17 -10.03 2.23
C SER A 12 5.73 -10.40 0.82
N VAL A 13 4.90 -9.54 0.24
CA VAL A 13 4.35 -9.71 -1.10
C VAL A 13 4.77 -8.50 -1.93
N HIS A 14 3.84 -7.70 -2.41
CA HIS A 14 4.09 -6.59 -3.31
C HIS A 14 4.10 -5.26 -2.54
N PRO A 15 4.76 -4.22 -3.07
CA PRO A 15 4.63 -2.88 -2.51
C PRO A 15 3.21 -2.36 -2.70
N GLU A 16 2.73 -1.60 -1.72
CA GLU A 16 1.46 -0.89 -1.77
C GLU A 16 1.76 0.62 -1.70
N PRO A 17 2.05 1.26 -2.85
CA PRO A 17 2.18 2.70 -2.94
C PRO A 17 0.96 3.43 -2.38
N PHE A 18 1.22 4.49 -1.62
CA PHE A 18 0.20 5.43 -1.16
C PHE A 18 -0.25 6.26 -2.37
N THR A 19 -1.42 5.91 -2.91
CA THR A 19 -1.92 6.47 -4.16
C THR A 19 -2.97 7.51 -3.87
N VAL A 20 -2.74 8.71 -4.37
CA VAL A 20 -3.73 9.79 -4.37
C VAL A 20 -4.21 9.97 -5.80
N VAL A 21 -5.52 9.83 -6.02
CA VAL A 21 -6.16 10.13 -7.30
C VAL A 21 -7.03 11.35 -7.11
N ALA A 22 -6.81 12.39 -7.92
CA ALA A 22 -7.57 13.63 -7.84
C ALA A 22 -8.20 13.95 -9.19
N ARG A 23 -9.41 14.53 -9.15
CA ARG A 23 -10.06 15.05 -10.36
C ARG A 23 -9.20 16.15 -10.99
N ALA A 24 -9.11 16.17 -12.32
CA ALA A 24 -8.31 17.15 -13.04
C ALA A 24 -8.83 18.60 -12.85
N ASP A 25 -10.15 18.75 -12.64
CA ASP A 25 -10.83 20.03 -12.42
C ASP A 25 -10.76 20.55 -10.97
N ALA A 26 -10.26 19.76 -10.02
CA ALA A 26 -10.20 20.14 -8.61
C ALA A 26 -9.04 21.09 -8.25
N GLY A 27 -8.12 21.34 -9.20
CA GLY A 27 -6.95 22.21 -9.00
C GLY A 27 -5.89 21.59 -8.08
N ILE A 28 -5.85 20.26 -7.96
CA ILE A 28 -4.89 19.52 -7.13
C ILE A 28 -3.71 19.10 -8.02
N LYS A 29 -2.49 19.50 -7.65
CA LYS A 29 -1.24 19.11 -8.34
C LYS A 29 -0.31 18.35 -7.43
N ASP A 30 -0.30 18.72 -6.14
CA ASP A 30 0.54 18.12 -5.11
C ASP A 30 -0.30 17.80 -3.86
N PHE A 31 0.23 16.96 -2.96
CA PHE A 31 -0.49 16.57 -1.73
C PHE A 31 -0.95 17.76 -0.86
N LYS A 32 -0.20 18.88 -0.85
CA LYS A 32 -0.56 20.08 -0.08
C LYS A 32 -1.85 20.76 -0.58
N ASP A 33 -2.21 20.57 -1.85
CA ASP A 33 -3.38 21.19 -2.49
C ASP A 33 -4.69 20.52 -2.07
N LEU A 34 -4.60 19.41 -1.33
CA LEU A 34 -5.75 18.74 -0.71
C LEU A 34 -6.39 19.61 0.38
N LYS A 35 -5.69 20.63 0.91
CA LYS A 35 -6.26 21.54 1.91
C LYS A 35 -7.54 22.21 1.38
N GLY A 36 -8.61 22.14 2.16
CA GLY A 36 -9.93 22.69 1.81
C GLY A 36 -10.66 21.91 0.72
N LYS A 37 -10.19 20.71 0.34
CA LYS A 37 -10.85 19.82 -0.62
C LYS A 37 -11.68 18.77 0.09
N ARG A 38 -12.53 18.09 -0.66
CA ARG A 38 -13.29 16.92 -0.21
C ARG A 38 -12.47 15.68 -0.53
N VAL A 39 -11.90 15.05 0.48
CA VAL A 39 -10.95 13.96 0.33
C VAL A 39 -11.53 12.70 0.94
N ASN A 40 -11.41 11.57 0.25
CA ASN A 40 -11.58 10.29 0.89
C ASN A 40 -10.29 9.88 1.60
N VAL A 41 -10.34 9.82 2.93
CA VAL A 41 -9.20 9.46 3.80
C VAL A 41 -9.17 7.98 4.15
N GLY A 42 -10.12 7.21 3.61
CA GLY A 42 -10.26 5.77 3.81
C GLY A 42 -11.09 5.37 5.03
N ASN A 43 -11.64 4.16 4.98
CA ASN A 43 -12.53 3.66 6.02
C ASN A 43 -11.80 3.36 7.35
N PRO A 44 -12.47 3.55 8.50
CA PRO A 44 -11.91 3.24 9.82
C PRO A 44 -11.34 1.83 9.90
N GLY A 45 -10.19 1.71 10.57
CA GLY A 45 -9.47 0.44 10.77
C GLY A 45 -8.70 -0.06 9.54
N SER A 46 -8.73 0.64 8.40
CA SER A 46 -7.95 0.28 7.22
C SER A 46 -6.50 0.76 7.29
N GLY A 47 -5.61 0.05 6.59
CA GLY A 47 -4.20 0.47 6.43
C GLY A 47 -4.07 1.83 5.76
N GLN A 48 -4.86 2.11 4.72
CA GLN A 48 -4.86 3.42 4.04
C GLN A 48 -5.24 4.57 4.98
N ARG A 49 -6.21 4.37 5.88
CA ARG A 49 -6.57 5.38 6.89
C ARG A 49 -5.43 5.62 7.86
N ALA A 50 -4.84 4.55 8.39
CA ALA A 50 -3.69 4.66 9.28
C ALA A 50 -2.50 5.36 8.60
N THR A 51 -2.21 5.05 7.33
CA THR A 51 -1.16 5.75 6.56
C THR A 51 -1.52 7.21 6.34
N MET A 52 -2.77 7.53 6.04
CA MET A 52 -3.24 8.91 5.88
C MET A 52 -3.05 9.73 7.16
N ASP A 53 -3.44 9.19 8.33
CA ASP A 53 -3.25 9.85 9.63
C ASP A 53 -1.76 10.12 9.89
N VAL A 54 -0.88 9.18 9.56
CA VAL A 54 0.57 9.32 9.70
C VAL A 54 1.13 10.41 8.79
N VAL A 55 0.68 10.49 7.53
CA VAL A 55 1.07 11.56 6.60
C VAL A 55 0.59 12.93 7.10
N LEU A 56 -0.67 13.02 7.54
CA LEU A 56 -1.22 14.25 8.09
C LEU A 56 -0.43 14.72 9.31
N ASN A 57 -0.14 13.82 10.25
CA ASN A 57 0.66 14.13 11.44
C ASN A 57 2.08 14.59 11.08
N ALA A 58 2.74 13.91 10.13
CA ALA A 58 4.07 14.31 9.66
C ALA A 58 4.08 15.71 9.02
N MET A 59 2.95 16.16 8.49
CA MET A 59 2.76 17.48 7.89
C MET A 59 2.14 18.51 8.84
N GLY A 60 1.88 18.15 10.11
CA GLY A 60 1.21 19.01 11.08
C GLY A 60 -0.23 19.36 10.70
N LYS A 61 -0.92 18.42 10.05
CA LYS A 61 -2.30 18.54 9.54
C LYS A 61 -3.22 17.55 10.23
N THR A 62 -4.53 17.77 10.06
CA THR A 62 -5.58 16.85 10.51
C THR A 62 -6.70 16.78 9.48
N ASP A 63 -7.68 15.91 9.69
CA ASP A 63 -8.91 15.86 8.87
C ASP A 63 -9.63 17.21 8.79
N ALA A 64 -9.47 18.08 9.79
CA ALA A 64 -10.06 19.43 9.81
C ALA A 64 -9.42 20.39 8.78
N ASP A 65 -8.29 20.04 8.18
CA ASP A 65 -7.74 20.77 7.05
C ASP A 65 -8.53 20.54 5.75
N PHE A 66 -9.43 19.56 5.71
CA PHE A 66 -10.27 19.25 4.56
C PHE A 66 -11.66 19.85 4.69
N ALA A 67 -12.28 20.20 3.55
CA ALA A 67 -13.69 20.58 3.54
C ALA A 67 -14.61 19.38 3.83
N LEU A 68 -14.14 18.18 3.49
CA LEU A 68 -14.76 16.91 3.86
C LEU A 68 -13.67 15.85 3.95
N ALA A 69 -13.62 15.12 5.06
CA ALA A 69 -12.86 13.88 5.20
C ALA A 69 -13.85 12.71 5.17
N SER A 70 -14.03 12.10 3.99
CA SER A 70 -14.94 10.95 3.83
C SER A 70 -14.23 9.63 4.10
N GLU A 71 -14.98 8.65 4.57
CA GLU A 71 -14.46 7.37 5.09
C GLU A 71 -14.96 6.15 4.29
N LEU A 72 -15.14 6.33 2.99
CA LEU A 72 -15.58 5.28 2.06
C LEU A 72 -14.56 4.14 1.91
N LYS A 73 -15.07 2.95 1.61
CA LYS A 73 -14.27 1.78 1.25
C LYS A 73 -13.80 1.86 -0.20
N PRO A 74 -12.74 1.14 -0.60
CA PRO A 74 -12.22 1.18 -1.97
C PRO A 74 -13.26 0.96 -3.07
N ALA A 75 -14.22 0.05 -2.85
CA ALA A 75 -15.30 -0.24 -3.81
C ALA A 75 -16.25 0.95 -4.07
N GLU A 76 -16.27 1.96 -3.19
CA GLU A 76 -17.15 3.13 -3.28
C GLU A 76 -16.40 4.39 -3.76
N GLN A 77 -15.07 4.37 -3.69
CA GLN A 77 -14.22 5.54 -3.97
C GLN A 77 -14.31 6.00 -5.43
N SER A 78 -14.24 5.07 -6.39
CA SER A 78 -14.32 5.38 -7.84
C SER A 78 -15.61 6.12 -8.18
N ALA A 79 -16.77 5.56 -7.75
CA ALA A 79 -18.07 6.17 -7.96
C ALA A 79 -18.17 7.54 -7.27
N ALA A 80 -17.67 7.70 -6.03
CA ALA A 80 -17.70 8.98 -5.34
C ALA A 80 -16.87 10.06 -6.03
N LEU A 81 -15.72 9.69 -6.63
CA LEU A 81 -14.89 10.59 -7.42
C LEU A 81 -15.61 11.00 -8.72
N GLY A 82 -16.21 10.02 -9.42
CA GLY A 82 -16.99 10.23 -10.65
C GLY A 82 -18.20 11.13 -10.44
N ASP A 83 -18.99 10.85 -9.40
CA ASP A 83 -20.18 11.62 -8.98
C ASP A 83 -19.85 13.02 -8.44
N ASN A 84 -18.57 13.39 -8.40
CA ASN A 84 -18.09 14.65 -7.83
C ASN A 84 -18.52 14.83 -6.36
N LYS A 85 -18.62 13.75 -5.58
CA LYS A 85 -18.86 13.79 -4.12
C LYS A 85 -17.57 14.07 -3.36
N VAL A 86 -16.44 13.66 -3.92
CA VAL A 86 -15.08 13.96 -3.46
C VAL A 86 -14.23 14.50 -4.60
N ASP A 87 -13.24 15.31 -4.26
CA ASP A 87 -12.25 15.88 -5.17
C ASP A 87 -11.03 14.95 -5.35
N ALA A 88 -10.73 14.16 -4.32
CA ALA A 88 -9.65 13.19 -4.33
C ALA A 88 -9.99 11.94 -3.50
N ILE A 89 -9.40 10.82 -3.89
CA ILE A 89 -9.44 9.55 -3.16
C ILE A 89 -8.03 9.09 -2.84
N ILE A 90 -7.90 8.38 -1.72
CA ILE A 90 -6.64 7.80 -1.26
C ILE A 90 -6.81 6.29 -1.17
N TYR A 91 -5.85 5.58 -1.75
CA TYR A 91 -5.78 4.12 -1.67
C TYR A 91 -4.32 3.67 -1.59
N THR A 92 -3.95 2.99 -0.50
CA THR A 92 -2.67 2.29 -0.39
C THR A 92 -2.82 0.90 -1.00
N VAL A 93 -2.30 0.68 -2.20
CA VAL A 93 -2.57 -0.54 -2.98
C VAL A 93 -1.47 -0.83 -4.00
N GLY A 94 -1.30 -2.10 -4.39
CA GLY A 94 -0.44 -2.49 -5.50
C GLY A 94 -0.94 -2.08 -6.88
N HIS A 95 -0.02 -1.87 -7.82
CA HIS A 95 -0.32 -1.50 -9.20
C HIS A 95 0.11 -2.58 -10.22
N PRO A 96 -0.60 -2.74 -11.36
CA PRO A 96 -1.84 -2.05 -11.70
C PRO A 96 -3.02 -2.50 -10.82
N ASN A 97 -4.05 -1.64 -10.73
CA ASN A 97 -5.21 -1.83 -9.85
C ASN A 97 -6.51 -1.43 -10.56
N GLY A 98 -7.52 -2.30 -10.47
CA GLY A 98 -8.81 -2.11 -11.13
C GLY A 98 -9.60 -0.90 -10.64
N SER A 99 -9.63 -0.63 -9.33
CA SER A 99 -10.37 0.51 -8.76
C SER A 99 -9.78 1.86 -9.19
N ILE A 100 -8.46 1.95 -9.31
CA ILE A 100 -7.78 3.15 -9.82
C ILE A 100 -8.03 3.32 -11.32
N GLN A 101 -8.03 2.22 -12.07
CA GLN A 101 -8.35 2.23 -13.51
C GLN A 101 -9.80 2.66 -13.76
N GLU A 102 -10.73 2.18 -12.95
CA GLU A 102 -12.14 2.57 -13.02
C GLU A 102 -12.31 4.07 -12.72
N ALA A 103 -11.70 4.56 -11.64
CA ALA A 103 -11.78 5.96 -11.25
C ALA A 103 -11.25 6.91 -12.36
N THR A 104 -10.11 6.58 -12.94
CA THR A 104 -9.45 7.37 -14.00
C THR A 104 -10.11 7.23 -15.38
N SER A 105 -10.91 6.19 -15.59
CA SER A 105 -11.69 6.00 -16.82
C SER A 105 -13.07 6.67 -16.75
N THR A 106 -13.64 6.78 -15.55
CA THR A 106 -14.99 7.34 -15.32
C THR A 106 -15.01 8.86 -15.34
N VAL A 107 -13.96 9.49 -14.79
CA VAL A 107 -13.79 10.94 -14.78
C VAL A 107 -12.35 11.30 -15.13
N ASP A 108 -12.14 12.47 -15.73
CA ASP A 108 -10.79 12.99 -15.92
C ASP A 108 -10.14 13.23 -14.57
N ALA A 109 -9.24 12.32 -14.22
CA ALA A 109 -8.48 12.30 -12.98
C ALA A 109 -7.03 11.96 -13.27
N LYS A 110 -6.17 12.22 -12.29
CA LYS A 110 -4.74 11.92 -12.37
C LYS A 110 -4.22 11.52 -11.01
N LEU A 111 -3.12 10.77 -11.02
CA LEU A 111 -2.39 10.46 -9.81
C LEU A 111 -1.59 11.70 -9.36
N ILE A 112 -1.53 11.91 -8.05
CA ILE A 112 -0.87 13.04 -7.43
C ILE A 112 0.37 12.53 -6.68
N PRO A 113 1.56 13.08 -6.94
CA PRO A 113 2.78 12.68 -6.23
C PRO A 113 2.68 13.03 -4.74
N VAL A 114 3.22 12.13 -3.91
CA VAL A 114 3.30 12.31 -2.45
C VAL A 114 4.75 12.27 -2.03
N THR A 115 5.37 13.44 -2.08
CA THR A 115 6.82 13.61 -1.90
C THR A 115 7.12 14.78 -0.95
N GLY A 116 8.40 15.02 -0.70
CA GLY A 116 8.90 16.16 0.06
C GLY A 116 9.43 15.80 1.45
N PRO A 117 9.99 16.80 2.17
CA PRO A 117 10.81 16.55 3.37
C PRO A 117 10.08 15.81 4.49
N ALA A 118 8.78 16.06 4.66
CA ALA A 118 7.97 15.36 5.66
C ALA A 118 7.84 13.85 5.33
N ILE A 119 7.68 13.51 4.05
CA ILE A 119 7.62 12.12 3.59
C ILE A 119 9.00 11.47 3.66
N ASP A 120 10.06 12.18 3.29
CA ASP A 120 11.44 11.68 3.39
C ASP A 120 11.78 11.31 4.84
N LYS A 121 11.46 12.19 5.78
CA LYS A 121 11.61 11.94 7.20
C LYS A 121 10.74 10.78 7.68
N LEU A 122 9.49 10.72 7.24
CA LEU A 122 8.57 9.63 7.60
C LEU A 122 9.13 8.26 7.18
N VAL A 123 9.65 8.15 5.96
CA VAL A 123 10.26 6.92 5.44
C VAL A 123 11.53 6.58 6.20
N ALA A 124 12.39 7.56 6.49
CA ALA A 124 13.63 7.33 7.24
C ALA A 124 13.39 6.87 8.68
N ASP A 125 12.36 7.40 9.34
CA ASP A 125 12.06 7.10 10.75
C ASP A 125 11.28 5.77 10.93
N ASN A 126 10.81 5.14 9.85
CA ASN A 126 9.92 3.97 9.92
C ASN A 126 10.32 2.86 8.94
N PRO A 127 10.79 1.70 9.44
CA PRO A 127 11.38 0.64 8.61
C PRO A 127 10.37 -0.12 7.72
N TYR A 128 9.08 0.12 7.90
CA TYR A 128 8.01 -0.50 7.12
C TYR A 128 7.50 0.39 5.97
N TYR A 129 8.01 1.63 5.86
CA TYR A 129 7.77 2.50 4.71
C TYR A 129 8.99 2.52 3.78
N ALA A 130 8.74 2.64 2.49
CA ALA A 130 9.77 2.82 1.47
C ALA A 130 9.31 3.82 0.41
N LYS A 131 10.26 4.48 -0.25
CA LYS A 131 9.96 5.25 -1.47
C LYS A 131 9.45 4.31 -2.56
N ALA A 132 8.49 4.79 -3.34
CA ALA A 132 7.87 4.02 -4.40
C ALA A 132 7.61 4.90 -5.62
N VAL A 133 7.57 4.28 -6.78
CA VAL A 133 7.22 4.91 -8.04
C VAL A 133 6.09 4.12 -8.66
N ILE A 134 5.00 4.80 -9.02
CA ILE A 134 3.93 4.23 -9.84
C ILE A 134 4.29 4.52 -11.30
N PRO A 135 4.54 3.50 -12.14
CA PRO A 135 4.90 3.72 -13.53
C PRO A 135 3.85 4.53 -14.29
N GLY A 136 4.31 5.47 -15.11
CA GLY A 136 3.48 6.25 -16.01
C GLY A 136 2.81 5.40 -17.07
N GLY A 137 1.69 5.88 -17.61
CA GLY A 137 0.93 5.20 -18.66
C GLY A 137 0.09 4.02 -18.17
N LEU A 138 0.14 3.67 -16.88
CA LEU A 138 -0.75 2.66 -16.30
C LEU A 138 -2.22 3.12 -16.23
N TYR A 139 -2.44 4.43 -16.12
CA TYR A 139 -3.76 5.03 -15.93
C TYR A 139 -3.97 6.24 -16.83
N LYS A 140 -5.20 6.39 -17.35
CA LYS A 140 -5.58 7.55 -18.15
C LYS A 140 -5.34 8.85 -17.35
N GLY A 141 -4.77 9.85 -18.01
CA GLY A 141 -4.48 11.16 -17.40
C GLY A 141 -3.19 11.21 -16.60
N THR A 142 -2.40 10.12 -16.55
CA THR A 142 -1.10 10.06 -15.87
C THR A 142 -0.08 9.33 -16.76
N ASP A 143 0.53 10.06 -17.69
CA ASP A 143 1.49 9.49 -18.64
C ASP A 143 2.91 9.36 -18.07
N ALA A 144 3.26 10.18 -17.09
CA ALA A 144 4.57 10.18 -16.44
C ALA A 144 4.55 9.35 -15.15
N ASP A 145 5.73 8.87 -14.75
CA ASP A 145 5.94 8.22 -13.45
C ASP A 145 5.52 9.14 -12.30
N VAL A 146 4.87 8.55 -11.29
CA VAL A 146 4.42 9.27 -10.09
C VAL A 146 5.21 8.79 -8.87
N GLU A 147 6.01 9.69 -8.32
CA GLU A 147 6.75 9.47 -7.09
C GLU A 147 5.84 9.51 -5.87
N THR A 148 6.01 8.53 -4.98
CA THR A 148 5.29 8.43 -3.71
C THR A 148 6.13 7.63 -2.70
N PHE A 149 5.49 7.18 -1.63
CA PHE A 149 6.00 6.19 -0.71
C PHE A 149 4.93 5.12 -0.49
N GLY A 150 5.25 4.03 0.19
CA GLY A 150 4.28 2.99 0.48
C GLY A 150 4.78 1.99 1.50
N VAL A 151 3.92 1.04 1.83
CA VAL A 151 4.27 -0.13 2.65
C VAL A 151 4.59 -1.32 1.74
N LYS A 152 5.10 -2.42 2.32
CA LYS A 152 4.98 -3.73 1.69
C LYS A 152 3.83 -4.50 2.33
N ALA A 153 2.99 -5.09 1.49
CA ALA A 153 2.01 -6.07 1.96
C ALA A 153 2.76 -7.27 2.58
N THR A 154 2.29 -7.76 3.73
CA THR A 154 2.89 -8.92 4.40
C THR A 154 1.83 -9.97 4.72
N PHE A 155 2.19 -11.23 4.55
CA PHE A 155 1.45 -12.35 5.10
C PHE A 155 1.94 -12.60 6.52
N VAL A 156 1.02 -12.50 7.48
CA VAL A 156 1.30 -12.64 8.91
C VAL A 156 0.37 -13.68 9.53
N THR A 157 0.78 -14.23 10.66
CA THR A 157 0.04 -15.26 11.40
C THR A 157 0.20 -15.06 12.91
N SER A 158 -0.52 -15.84 13.73
CA SER A 158 -0.25 -15.96 15.17
C SER A 158 0.89 -16.94 15.43
N ALA A 159 1.62 -16.74 16.52
CA ALA A 159 2.57 -17.67 17.10
C ALA A 159 1.91 -18.99 17.56
N ASP A 160 0.59 -19.01 17.73
CA ASP A 160 -0.16 -20.20 18.13
C ASP A 160 -0.43 -21.16 16.96
N VAL A 161 -0.16 -20.74 15.72
CA VAL A 161 -0.38 -21.61 14.56
C VAL A 161 0.74 -22.65 14.50
N PRO A 162 0.43 -23.95 14.35
CA PRO A 162 1.44 -24.98 14.29
C PRO A 162 2.49 -24.76 13.18
N ASP A 163 3.75 -25.05 13.49
CA ASP A 163 4.89 -24.84 12.59
C ASP A 163 4.74 -25.57 11.25
N ASP A 164 4.18 -26.78 11.26
CA ASP A 164 3.95 -27.59 10.07
C ASP A 164 2.89 -26.98 9.14
N VAL A 165 1.87 -26.32 9.70
CA VAL A 165 0.86 -25.59 8.92
C VAL A 165 1.50 -24.41 8.20
N VAL A 166 2.24 -23.57 8.92
CA VAL A 166 2.89 -22.40 8.31
C VAL A 166 3.97 -22.82 7.31
N TYR A 167 4.77 -23.82 7.63
CA TYR A 167 5.75 -24.41 6.70
C TYR A 167 5.07 -24.87 5.40
N THR A 168 3.93 -25.56 5.50
CA THR A 168 3.20 -26.05 4.33
C THR A 168 2.68 -24.91 3.44
N VAL A 169 2.17 -23.83 4.05
CA VAL A 169 1.74 -22.62 3.31
C VAL A 169 2.92 -21.98 2.59
N VAL A 170 4.04 -21.79 3.28
CA VAL A 170 5.27 -21.20 2.71
C VAL A 170 5.76 -22.05 1.55
N LYS A 171 5.88 -23.37 1.76
CA LYS A 171 6.28 -24.32 0.72
C LYS A 171 5.36 -24.26 -0.49
N ALA A 172 4.04 -24.23 -0.29
CA ALA A 172 3.08 -24.16 -1.38
C ALA A 172 3.25 -22.89 -2.23
N VAL A 173 3.56 -21.75 -1.61
CA VAL A 173 3.80 -20.48 -2.31
C VAL A 173 5.13 -20.52 -3.07
N PHE A 174 6.22 -20.82 -2.38
CA PHE A 174 7.57 -20.70 -2.96
C PHE A 174 7.92 -21.83 -3.93
N ASP A 175 7.43 -23.06 -3.75
CA ASP A 175 7.65 -24.13 -4.74
C ASP A 175 6.82 -23.93 -6.02
N ASN A 176 5.78 -23.10 -5.95
CA ASN A 176 4.91 -22.78 -7.08
C ASN A 176 5.02 -21.30 -7.45
N PHE A 177 6.21 -20.71 -7.28
CA PHE A 177 6.37 -19.26 -7.31
C PHE A 177 5.88 -18.61 -8.61
N ASP A 178 6.19 -19.18 -9.77
CA ASP A 178 5.71 -18.64 -11.05
C ASP A 178 4.18 -18.66 -11.17
N ARG A 179 3.55 -19.74 -10.68
CA ARG A 179 2.08 -19.82 -10.62
C ARG A 179 1.53 -18.79 -9.66
N PHE A 180 2.15 -18.60 -8.49
CA PHE A 180 1.76 -17.58 -7.52
C PHE A 180 1.84 -16.18 -8.14
N LYS A 181 2.94 -15.86 -8.85
CA LYS A 181 3.10 -14.61 -9.59
C LYS A 181 2.03 -14.37 -10.66
N GLY A 182 1.50 -15.45 -11.25
CA GLY A 182 0.41 -15.40 -12.22
C GLY A 182 -0.98 -15.12 -11.63
N LEU A 183 -1.15 -15.14 -10.30
CA LEU A 183 -2.46 -14.94 -9.66
C LEU A 183 -2.93 -13.47 -9.68
N HIS A 184 -2.00 -12.51 -9.76
CA HIS A 184 -2.33 -11.09 -9.81
C HIS A 184 -1.22 -10.29 -10.49
N PRO A 185 -1.52 -9.27 -11.33
CA PRO A 185 -0.50 -8.46 -12.00
C PRO A 185 0.53 -7.82 -11.06
N ALA A 186 0.10 -7.37 -9.87
CA ALA A 186 1.01 -6.81 -8.86
C ALA A 186 2.08 -7.81 -8.36
N PHE A 187 1.91 -9.11 -8.61
CA PHE A 187 2.87 -10.14 -8.22
C PHE A 187 3.92 -10.41 -9.30
N ALA A 188 3.81 -9.81 -10.50
CA ALA A 188 4.69 -10.07 -11.63
C ALA A 188 6.18 -9.81 -11.34
N ASN A 189 6.47 -8.87 -10.44
CA ASN A 189 7.84 -8.47 -10.10
C ASN A 189 8.35 -9.01 -8.76
N LEU A 190 7.62 -9.94 -8.12
CA LEU A 190 8.07 -10.55 -6.88
C LEU A 190 9.39 -11.31 -7.08
N LYS A 191 10.26 -11.20 -6.08
CA LYS A 191 11.51 -11.95 -5.94
C LYS A 191 11.54 -12.61 -4.57
N GLU A 192 11.87 -13.90 -4.54
CA GLU A 192 11.92 -14.67 -3.29
C GLU A 192 12.84 -14.01 -2.25
N SER A 193 14.01 -13.52 -2.70
CA SER A 193 15.00 -12.86 -1.85
C SER A 193 14.47 -11.60 -1.15
N GLU A 194 13.55 -10.87 -1.77
CA GLU A 194 12.93 -9.68 -1.18
C GLU A 194 11.77 -10.06 -0.26
N MET A 195 11.02 -11.10 -0.62
CA MET A 195 9.83 -11.56 0.12
C MET A 195 10.16 -12.09 1.53
N ILE A 196 11.37 -12.61 1.74
CA ILE A 196 11.76 -13.19 3.03
C ILE A 196 12.32 -12.18 4.04
N SER A 197 12.55 -10.93 3.63
CA SER A 197 13.21 -9.91 4.46
C SER A 197 12.52 -8.56 4.46
N ASP A 198 12.06 -8.09 3.30
CA ASP A 198 11.66 -6.70 3.14
C ASP A 198 10.30 -6.44 3.78
N GLY A 199 10.19 -5.39 4.59
CA GLY A 199 8.94 -4.98 5.22
C GLY A 199 8.44 -5.90 6.34
N LEU A 200 9.20 -6.95 6.70
CA LEU A 200 8.85 -7.84 7.80
C LEU A 200 9.13 -7.16 9.14
N SER A 201 8.07 -6.70 9.81
CA SER A 201 8.14 -5.93 11.07
C SER A 201 7.93 -6.77 12.34
N ALA A 202 7.51 -8.03 12.18
CA ALA A 202 7.33 -9.02 13.24
C ALA A 202 8.40 -10.12 13.15
N PRO A 203 8.72 -10.83 14.25
CA PRO A 203 9.59 -12.01 14.19
C PRO A 203 9.05 -13.04 13.18
N LEU A 204 9.93 -13.75 12.48
CA LEU A 204 9.53 -14.83 11.58
C LEU A 204 8.82 -15.94 12.36
N HIS A 205 7.81 -16.55 11.74
CA HIS A 205 7.20 -17.77 12.24
C HIS A 205 8.21 -18.94 12.11
N PRO A 206 8.36 -19.83 13.11
CA PRO A 206 9.36 -20.90 13.04
C PRO A 206 9.14 -21.84 11.84
N GLY A 207 7.88 -22.14 11.49
CA GLY A 207 7.54 -22.83 10.24
C GLY A 207 8.06 -22.17 8.95
N ALA A 208 8.01 -20.83 8.84
CA ALA A 208 8.56 -20.09 7.71
C ALA A 208 10.10 -20.07 7.73
N GLU A 209 10.68 -19.81 8.91
CA GLU A 209 12.12 -19.82 9.14
C GLU A 209 12.73 -21.17 8.76
N LYS A 210 12.09 -22.28 9.14
CA LYS A 210 12.50 -23.64 8.77
C LYS A 210 12.60 -23.80 7.26
N TYR A 211 11.57 -23.42 6.51
CA TYR A 211 11.58 -23.49 5.05
C TYR A 211 12.71 -22.64 4.45
N TYR A 212 12.88 -21.40 4.92
CA TYR A 212 13.95 -20.51 4.43
C TYR A 212 15.36 -21.06 4.70
N LYS A 213 15.57 -21.72 5.85
CA LYS A 213 16.83 -22.41 6.16
C LYS A 213 17.07 -23.61 5.23
N GLU A 214 16.05 -24.42 4.97
CA GLU A 214 16.14 -25.57 4.05
C GLU A 214 16.47 -25.14 2.62
N ARG A 215 15.96 -23.97 2.19
CA ARG A 215 16.29 -23.35 0.90
C ARG A 215 17.66 -22.67 0.87
N GLY A 216 18.33 -22.53 2.02
CA GLY A 216 19.60 -21.83 2.16
C GLY A 216 19.51 -20.31 2.03
N TRP A 217 18.31 -19.74 2.21
CA TRP A 217 18.09 -18.29 2.07
C TRP A 217 18.43 -17.51 3.34
N ILE A 218 18.36 -18.16 4.50
CA ILE A 218 18.77 -17.61 5.80
C ILE A 218 19.59 -18.66 6.57
N LYS A 219 20.38 -18.21 7.55
CA LYS A 219 21.24 -19.05 8.39
C LYS A 219 20.52 -19.54 9.64
#